data_AF-A0A959F6C4-F1
#
_entry.id   AF-A0A959F6C4-F1
#
_cell.length_a   1.000
_cell.length_b   1.000
_cell.length_c   1.000
_cell.angle_alpha   90.00
_cell.angle_beta   90.00
_cell.angle_gamma   90.00
#
_symmetry.space_group_name_H-M   'P 1'
#
loop_
_entity.id
_entity.type
_entity.pdbx_description
1 polymer ?
#
loop_
_entity_poly.entity_id
_entity_poly.type
_entity_poly.pdbx_seq_one_letter_code
_entity_poly.pdbx_strand_id
1 'polypeptide(L)'
;MARRDSSFFNLSFLDLLTSALGAIIFLFIITPKGGASAAKVQQLAVYMDTVQHKIFGLMPDSLWKKQVGDTLFTVVVDYKAMPEDKSERVIVLNEPPPRPAEKPVKVSQKEEPKDDPKPEEKPEKKTEETAQPQTPAPAPVTPAPPVYRGDAPSVPCNFSVELAWEDLKDNVDLFLCKGDNCVYGGRKRDRSIGEWDSGKSRNRLFGNDLRTTQEAVRQFDEIIPGEYTIYAHFKESSKNRTSIPVRGLIYTKNAKGEERGENFSKTLPLTEDRVMLGRVTVKVDGSYTFTRK
;
A
#
# COMPACT_ATOMS: atom_id res chain seq x y z
N MET A 1 75.56 33.73 -9.30
CA MET A 1 74.16 33.31 -9.01
C MET A 1 73.79 32.20 -9.96
N ALA A 2 73.77 30.96 -9.49
CA ALA A 2 73.46 29.79 -10.32
C ALA A 2 71.93 29.72 -10.53
N ARG A 3 71.48 29.72 -11.79
CA ARG A 3 70.10 29.37 -12.16
C ARG A 3 69.87 27.90 -11.81
N ARG A 4 68.91 27.64 -10.93
CA ARG A 4 68.36 26.30 -10.75
C ARG A 4 67.40 26.03 -11.91
N ASP A 5 67.83 25.18 -12.84
CA ASP A 5 66.93 24.60 -13.83
C ASP A 5 65.96 23.66 -13.11
N SER A 6 64.72 24.09 -12.96
CA SER A 6 63.63 23.28 -12.45
C SER A 6 63.25 22.23 -13.50
N SER A 7 63.83 21.03 -13.37
CA SER A 7 63.42 19.85 -14.13
C SER A 7 62.03 19.42 -13.67
N PHE A 8 61.01 19.77 -14.46
CA PHE A 8 59.62 19.32 -14.27
C PHE A 8 59.37 17.87 -14.72
N PHE A 9 60.42 17.13 -15.11
CA PHE A 9 60.31 15.80 -15.74
C PHE A 9 60.58 14.61 -14.83
N ASN A 10 60.57 14.80 -13.50
CA ASN A 10 60.65 13.69 -12.53
C ASN A 10 59.32 13.40 -11.82
N LEU A 11 58.19 13.85 -12.37
CA LEU A 11 56.90 13.28 -12.01
C LEU A 11 56.72 11.99 -12.81
N SER A 12 56.57 10.88 -12.10
CA SER A 12 56.27 9.59 -12.72
C SER A 12 55.05 9.77 -13.63
N PHE A 13 55.13 9.30 -14.87
CA PHE A 13 54.00 9.33 -15.80
C PHE A 13 52.72 8.72 -15.18
N LEU A 14 52.91 7.78 -14.26
CA LEU A 14 51.86 7.13 -13.49
C LEU A 14 51.15 8.12 -12.54
N ASP A 15 51.88 9.03 -11.89
CA ASP A 15 51.30 10.09 -11.02
C ASP A 15 50.48 11.11 -11.83
N LEU A 16 50.90 11.39 -13.06
CA LEU A 16 50.18 12.29 -13.95
C LEU A 16 48.86 11.65 -14.43
N LEU A 17 48.89 10.35 -14.73
CA LEU A 17 47.67 9.61 -15.08
C LEU A 17 46.70 9.46 -13.90
N THR A 18 47.19 9.16 -12.69
CA THR A 18 46.33 9.03 -11.51
C THR A 18 45.72 10.36 -11.07
N SER A 19 46.47 11.46 -11.17
CA SER A 19 45.95 12.80 -10.88
C SER A 19 44.92 13.26 -11.91
N ALA A 20 45.15 12.99 -13.21
CA ALA A 20 44.17 13.26 -14.26
C ALA A 20 42.89 12.41 -14.12
N LEU A 21 43.02 11.12 -13.82
CA LEU A 21 41.87 10.23 -13.59
C LEU A 21 41.07 10.68 -12.37
N GLY A 22 41.74 11.04 -11.28
CA GLY A 22 41.11 11.58 -10.08
C GLY A 22 40.31 12.84 -10.38
N ALA A 23 40.89 13.78 -11.14
CA ALA A 23 40.22 15.01 -11.55
C ALA A 23 38.96 14.74 -12.41
N ILE A 24 39.00 13.75 -13.31
CA ILE A 24 37.85 13.35 -14.13
C ILE A 24 36.73 12.75 -13.26
N ILE A 25 37.07 11.89 -12.30
CA ILE A 25 36.08 11.30 -11.38
C ILE A 25 35.43 12.41 -10.53
N PHE A 26 36.22 13.36 -10.02
CA PHE A 26 35.69 14.51 -9.29
C PHE A 26 34.76 15.37 -10.17
N LEU A 27 35.05 15.53 -11.46
CA LEU A 27 34.18 16.19 -12.42
C LEU A 27 32.82 15.48 -12.52
N PHE A 28 32.77 14.15 -12.56
CA PHE A 28 31.50 13.39 -12.59
C PHE A 28 30.73 13.38 -11.26
N ILE A 29 31.40 13.60 -10.13
CA ILE A 29 30.77 13.70 -8.80
C ILE A 29 30.25 15.12 -8.55
N ILE A 30 31.04 16.14 -8.91
CA ILE A 30 30.77 17.54 -8.59
C ILE A 30 29.92 18.21 -9.65
N THR A 31 30.00 17.80 -10.93
CA THR A 31 29.05 18.36 -11.91
C THR A 31 27.66 17.86 -11.57
N PRO A 32 26.73 18.76 -11.19
CA PRO A 32 25.35 18.37 -11.03
C PRO A 32 24.91 17.86 -12.39
N LYS A 33 24.43 16.61 -12.46
CA LYS A 33 23.80 16.08 -13.68
C LYS A 33 22.76 17.12 -14.10
N GLY A 34 23.03 17.85 -15.18
CA GLY A 34 22.34 19.08 -15.56
C GLY A 34 20.92 18.87 -16.10
N GLY A 35 20.15 17.97 -15.51
CA GLY A 35 18.71 17.88 -15.68
C GLY A 35 18.02 18.68 -14.60
N ALA A 36 16.95 19.40 -14.96
CA ALA A 36 16.02 19.92 -13.96
C ALA A 36 15.60 18.76 -13.04
N SER A 37 15.53 19.03 -11.72
CA SER A 37 14.99 18.07 -10.76
C SER A 37 13.70 17.46 -11.30
N ALA A 38 13.52 16.14 -11.17
CA ALA A 38 12.33 15.43 -11.64
C ALA A 38 11.02 16.02 -11.07
N ALA A 39 11.10 16.80 -9.99
CA ALA A 39 9.99 17.55 -9.39
C ALA A 39 9.59 18.83 -10.17
N LYS A 40 10.43 19.33 -11.08
CA LYS A 40 10.19 20.56 -11.87
C LYS A 40 9.59 20.29 -13.25
N VAL A 41 9.66 19.06 -13.75
CA VAL A 41 9.06 18.69 -15.02
C VAL A 41 7.65 18.20 -14.73
N GLN A 42 6.64 18.94 -15.20
CA GLN A 42 5.24 18.51 -15.13
C GLN A 42 5.12 17.17 -15.86
N GLN A 43 4.97 16.09 -15.09
CA GLN A 43 4.96 14.73 -15.66
C GLN A 43 3.62 14.43 -16.34
N LEU A 44 2.53 15.06 -15.88
CA LEU A 44 1.20 14.87 -16.43
C LEU A 44 0.34 16.10 -16.20
N ALA A 45 -0.43 16.50 -17.21
CA ALA A 45 -1.53 17.45 -17.10
C ALA A 45 -2.81 16.73 -17.55
N VAL A 46 -3.77 16.58 -16.66
CA VAL A 46 -5.08 15.99 -16.97
C VAL A 46 -6.20 16.87 -16.46
N TYR A 47 -7.33 16.81 -17.15
CA TYR A 47 -8.59 17.42 -16.75
C TYR A 47 -9.52 16.33 -16.24
N MET A 48 -10.17 16.57 -15.10
CA MET A 48 -11.17 15.65 -14.55
C MET A 48 -12.56 16.28 -14.71
N ASP A 49 -13.42 15.61 -15.47
CA ASP A 49 -14.86 15.89 -15.49
C ASP A 49 -15.47 15.31 -14.22
N THR A 50 -15.84 16.19 -13.30
CA THR A 50 -16.43 15.82 -12.01
C THR A 50 -17.89 15.34 -12.13
N VAL A 51 -18.57 15.62 -13.24
CA VAL A 51 -19.96 15.22 -13.48
C VAL A 51 -20.01 13.80 -14.04
N GLN A 52 -19.14 13.48 -14.99
CA GLN A 52 -19.09 12.14 -15.62
C GLN A 52 -18.04 11.22 -15.00
N HIS A 53 -17.23 11.71 -14.06
CA HIS A 53 -16.08 11.01 -13.48
C HIS A 53 -15.10 10.50 -14.53
N LYS A 54 -14.81 11.33 -15.54
CA LYS A 54 -13.88 11.00 -16.64
C LYS A 54 -12.62 11.84 -16.57
N ILE A 55 -11.49 11.24 -16.94
CA ILE A 55 -10.20 11.92 -17.00
C ILE A 55 -9.83 12.12 -18.48
N PHE A 56 -9.43 13.33 -18.82
CA PHE A 56 -9.02 13.74 -20.16
C PHE A 56 -7.58 14.24 -20.14
N GLY A 57 -6.78 13.84 -21.12
CA GLY A 57 -5.39 14.27 -21.26
C GLY A 57 -4.53 13.18 -21.87
N LEU A 58 -3.28 13.52 -22.17
CA LEU A 58 -2.30 12.58 -22.71
C LEU A 58 -1.56 11.91 -21.56
N MET A 59 -1.69 10.59 -21.43
CA MET A 59 -0.95 9.82 -20.44
C MET A 59 0.41 9.39 -21.02
N PRO A 60 1.54 9.88 -20.48
CA PRO A 60 2.86 9.50 -20.94
C PRO A 60 3.18 8.04 -20.60
N ASP A 61 4.02 7.42 -21.41
CA ASP A 61 4.41 6.00 -21.30
C ASP A 61 5.04 5.65 -19.94
N SER A 62 5.64 6.64 -19.25
CA SER A 62 6.20 6.45 -17.90
C SER A 62 5.13 6.10 -16.86
N LEU A 63 3.89 6.54 -17.07
CA LEU A 63 2.76 6.25 -16.19
C LEU A 63 2.02 4.97 -16.57
N TRP A 64 2.20 4.45 -17.78
CA TRP A 64 1.56 3.19 -18.22
C TRP A 64 2.05 1.96 -17.43
N LYS A 65 3.24 2.05 -16.84
CA LYS A 65 3.83 0.96 -16.05
C LYS A 65 3.43 1.00 -14.58
N LYS A 66 2.62 1.98 -14.16
CA LYS A 66 2.18 2.13 -12.77
C LYS A 66 1.12 1.09 -12.43
N GLN A 67 1.21 0.52 -11.24
CA GLN A 67 0.29 -0.51 -10.75
C GLN A 67 -0.61 0.06 -9.64
N VAL A 68 -1.71 -0.64 -9.35
CA VAL A 68 -2.57 -0.32 -8.21
C VAL A 68 -1.73 -0.40 -6.93
N GLY A 69 -1.66 0.70 -6.18
CA GLY A 69 -0.82 0.86 -4.99
C GLY A 69 0.37 1.81 -5.18
N ASP A 70 0.70 2.19 -6.42
CA ASP A 70 1.71 3.22 -6.67
C ASP A 70 1.18 4.62 -6.31
N THR A 71 1.97 5.42 -5.60
CA THR A 71 1.61 6.78 -5.23
C THR A 71 1.93 7.77 -6.35
N LEU A 72 0.93 8.56 -6.75
CA LEU A 72 1.09 9.73 -7.63
C LEU A 72 0.84 11.00 -6.82
N PHE A 73 1.76 11.96 -6.91
CA PHE A 73 1.55 13.29 -6.37
C PHE A 73 0.78 14.12 -7.40
N THR A 74 -0.41 14.58 -7.02
CA THR A 74 -1.29 15.37 -7.90
C THR A 74 -1.52 16.74 -7.30
N VAL A 75 -1.40 17.78 -8.12
CA VAL A 75 -1.71 19.16 -7.75
C VAL A 75 -2.84 19.64 -8.64
N VAL A 76 -3.94 20.10 -8.05
CA VAL A 76 -5.00 20.78 -8.80
C VAL A 76 -4.50 22.18 -9.10
N VAL A 77 -4.27 22.45 -10.38
CA VAL A 77 -3.71 23.74 -10.84
C VAL A 77 -4.82 24.77 -11.05
N ASP A 78 -5.99 24.35 -11.55
CA ASP A 78 -7.08 25.25 -11.92
C ASP A 78 -8.44 24.53 -11.92
N TYR A 79 -9.53 25.29 -11.81
CA TYR A 79 -10.90 24.82 -11.95
C TYR A 79 -11.63 25.66 -13.01
N LYS A 80 -11.96 25.03 -14.14
CA LYS A 80 -12.67 25.69 -15.26
C LYS A 80 -13.96 24.95 -15.56
N ALA A 81 -14.97 25.70 -16.00
CA ALA A 81 -16.16 25.12 -16.60
C ALA A 81 -15.76 24.33 -17.85
N MET A 82 -16.27 23.11 -17.98
CA MET A 82 -15.97 22.25 -19.11
C MET A 82 -16.55 22.86 -20.40
N PRO A 83 -15.78 22.97 -21.50
CA PRO A 83 -16.30 23.53 -22.74
C PRO A 83 -17.48 22.68 -23.25
N GLU A 84 -18.57 23.34 -23.64
CA GLU A 84 -19.78 22.67 -24.16
C GLU A 84 -19.55 22.02 -25.52
N ASP A 85 -18.53 22.50 -26.24
CA ASP A 85 -18.20 22.02 -27.57
C ASP A 85 -17.44 20.68 -27.51
N LYS A 86 -18.10 19.61 -27.93
CA LYS A 86 -17.59 18.23 -27.87
C LYS A 86 -16.43 17.97 -28.84
N SER A 87 -16.12 18.93 -29.71
CA SER A 87 -15.09 18.84 -30.75
C SER A 87 -13.65 19.00 -30.23
N GLU A 88 -13.46 19.60 -29.05
CA GLU A 88 -12.14 19.65 -28.37
C GLU A 88 -11.86 18.44 -27.46
N ARG A 89 -12.66 17.38 -27.59
CA ARG A 89 -12.41 16.10 -26.90
C ARG A 89 -11.22 15.40 -27.56
N VAL A 90 -10.00 15.77 -27.18
CA VAL A 90 -8.80 14.99 -27.48
C VAL A 90 -8.92 13.67 -26.71
N ILE A 91 -9.45 12.65 -27.38
CA ILE A 91 -9.31 11.25 -26.98
C ILE A 91 -8.12 10.70 -27.74
N VAL A 92 -7.06 10.32 -27.02
CA VAL A 92 -6.21 9.21 -27.44
C VAL A 92 -5.85 8.40 -26.18
N LEU A 93 -6.72 7.45 -25.82
CA LEU A 93 -6.20 6.19 -25.29
C LEU A 93 -5.52 5.54 -26.50
N ASN A 94 -4.18 5.56 -26.56
CA ASN A 94 -3.46 4.84 -27.60
C ASN A 94 -3.90 3.38 -27.51
N GLU A 95 -4.51 2.88 -28.58
CA GLU A 95 -4.65 1.45 -28.78
C GLU A 95 -3.24 0.84 -28.64
N PRO A 96 -3.06 -0.24 -27.86
CA PRO A 96 -1.77 -0.87 -27.74
C PRO A 96 -1.31 -1.32 -29.14
N PRO A 97 -0.05 -1.05 -29.55
CA PRO A 97 0.43 -1.49 -30.85
C PRO A 97 0.27 -3.02 -30.95
N PRO A 98 -0.12 -3.55 -32.13
CA PRO A 98 -0.30 -4.97 -32.31
C PRO A 98 1.00 -5.68 -31.94
N ARG A 99 0.94 -6.53 -30.91
CA ARG A 99 2.09 -7.38 -30.55
C ARG A 99 2.42 -8.26 -31.76
N PRO A 100 3.70 -8.34 -32.18
CA PRO A 100 4.10 -9.33 -33.16
C PRO A 100 3.70 -10.70 -32.64
N ALA A 101 3.01 -11.49 -33.47
CA ALA A 101 2.54 -12.81 -33.11
C ALA A 101 3.70 -13.68 -32.62
N GLU A 102 3.72 -13.98 -31.32
CA GLU A 102 4.58 -15.01 -30.76
C GLU A 102 4.19 -16.33 -31.41
N LYS A 103 5.12 -16.90 -32.19
CA LYS A 103 4.95 -18.23 -32.76
C LYS A 103 4.83 -19.21 -31.58
N PRO A 104 3.80 -20.08 -31.55
CA PRO A 104 3.64 -21.04 -30.48
C PRO A 104 4.83 -22.00 -30.49
N VAL A 105 5.59 -21.99 -29.39
CA VAL A 105 6.60 -23.02 -29.09
C VAL A 105 5.83 -24.31 -28.81
N LYS A 106 5.98 -25.29 -29.69
CA LYS A 106 5.48 -26.67 -29.51
C LYS A 106 6.10 -27.28 -28.26
N VAL A 107 5.33 -27.36 -27.18
CA VAL A 107 5.62 -28.26 -26.06
C VAL A 107 5.22 -29.67 -26.50
N SER A 108 6.21 -30.55 -26.60
CA SER A 108 6.05 -31.96 -26.96
C SER A 108 5.22 -32.68 -25.91
N GLN A 109 4.07 -33.20 -26.32
CA GLN A 109 3.33 -34.23 -25.59
C GLN A 109 4.21 -35.47 -25.47
N LYS A 110 4.28 -36.04 -24.27
CA LYS A 110 4.85 -37.37 -24.02
C LYS A 110 3.69 -38.31 -23.74
N GLU A 111 3.54 -39.30 -24.61
CA GLU A 111 2.53 -40.35 -24.56
C GLU A 111 2.76 -41.32 -23.37
N GLU A 112 1.66 -41.97 -23.01
CA GLU A 112 1.45 -42.99 -21.96
C GLU A 112 2.35 -44.23 -22.09
N PRO A 113 2.29 -45.14 -21.10
CA PRO A 113 1.62 -46.41 -21.44
C PRO A 113 0.61 -46.92 -20.41
N LYS A 114 -0.44 -47.53 -20.97
CA LYS A 114 -1.49 -48.36 -20.37
C LYS A 114 -0.95 -49.65 -19.75
N ASP A 115 -1.64 -50.14 -18.72
CA ASP A 115 -1.87 -51.58 -18.52
C ASP A 115 -3.27 -51.81 -17.93
N ASP A 116 -4.04 -52.64 -18.64
CA ASP A 116 -5.34 -53.27 -18.32
C ASP A 116 -5.12 -54.51 -17.39
N PRO A 117 -6.11 -55.39 -17.07
CA PRO A 117 -7.50 -55.23 -16.60
C PRO A 117 -7.96 -56.23 -15.46
N LYS A 118 -9.18 -55.98 -14.93
CA LYS A 118 -10.25 -56.96 -14.47
C LYS A 118 -10.03 -57.84 -13.19
N PRO A 119 -11.07 -58.56 -12.67
CA PRO A 119 -12.52 -58.30 -12.43
C PRO A 119 -13.02 -58.73 -11.01
N GLU A 120 -14.25 -58.37 -10.61
CA GLU A 120 -15.24 -59.18 -9.82
C GLU A 120 -16.44 -58.26 -9.45
N GLU A 121 -17.61 -58.30 -10.11
CA GLU A 121 -18.79 -59.17 -9.89
C GLU A 121 -19.25 -59.35 -8.42
N LYS A 122 -20.38 -58.72 -8.03
CA LYS A 122 -21.68 -59.35 -7.65
C LYS A 122 -22.69 -58.34 -7.04
N PRO A 123 -24.00 -58.68 -6.88
CA PRO A 123 -25.09 -57.85 -7.39
C PRO A 123 -26.14 -57.41 -6.35
N GLU A 124 -27.14 -56.66 -6.85
CA GLU A 124 -28.51 -56.50 -6.34
C GLU A 124 -28.74 -55.85 -4.95
N LYS A 125 -29.39 -54.68 -4.94
CA LYS A 125 -30.82 -54.64 -4.62
C LYS A 125 -31.53 -53.34 -5.01
N LYS A 126 -32.68 -53.56 -5.62
CA LYS A 126 -33.73 -52.63 -6.05
C LYS A 126 -34.57 -52.24 -4.82
N THR A 127 -34.79 -50.95 -4.59
CA THR A 127 -36.01 -50.44 -3.94
C THR A 127 -36.26 -49.03 -4.48
N GLU A 128 -37.09 -48.97 -5.53
CA GLU A 128 -37.78 -47.75 -5.93
C GLU A 128 -38.87 -47.49 -4.89
N GLU A 129 -38.75 -46.38 -4.16
CA GLU A 129 -39.87 -45.76 -3.47
C GLU A 129 -40.06 -44.35 -4.02
N THR A 130 -41.23 -44.16 -4.62
CA THR A 130 -41.63 -43.00 -5.40
C THR A 130 -41.91 -41.82 -4.47
N ALA A 131 -40.90 -40.99 -4.21
CA ALA A 131 -41.09 -39.70 -3.56
C ALA A 131 -41.48 -38.63 -4.60
N GLN A 132 -42.63 -38.01 -4.36
CA GLN A 132 -43.18 -36.90 -5.15
C GLN A 132 -42.16 -35.74 -5.27
N PRO A 133 -42.07 -35.06 -6.42
CA PRO A 133 -41.25 -33.86 -6.56
C PRO A 133 -41.88 -32.71 -5.76
N GLN A 134 -41.40 -32.52 -4.52
CA GLN A 134 -41.61 -31.27 -3.81
C GLN A 134 -40.68 -30.23 -4.41
N THR A 135 -41.28 -29.23 -5.06
CA THR A 135 -40.61 -27.99 -5.48
C THR A 135 -39.74 -27.48 -4.32
N PRO A 136 -38.42 -27.35 -4.47
CA PRO A 136 -37.58 -26.80 -3.42
C PRO A 136 -38.05 -25.38 -3.12
N ALA A 137 -38.41 -25.12 -1.87
CA ALA A 137 -38.63 -23.76 -1.40
C ALA A 137 -37.38 -22.93 -1.76
N PRO A 138 -37.54 -21.70 -2.29
CA PRO A 138 -36.39 -20.86 -2.61
C PRO A 138 -35.56 -20.68 -1.34
N ALA A 139 -34.30 -21.11 -1.40
CA ALA A 139 -33.35 -20.94 -0.31
C ALA A 139 -33.36 -19.45 0.09
N PRO A 140 -33.43 -19.13 1.40
CA PRO A 140 -33.37 -17.75 1.85
C PRO A 140 -32.14 -17.10 1.23
N VAL A 141 -32.37 -16.04 0.45
CA VAL A 141 -31.31 -15.27 -0.20
C VAL A 141 -30.48 -14.67 0.93
N THR A 142 -29.39 -15.33 1.27
CA THR A 142 -28.44 -14.84 2.27
C THR A 142 -27.99 -13.47 1.78
N PRO A 143 -28.20 -12.38 2.55
CA PRO A 143 -27.78 -11.05 2.12
C PRO A 143 -26.30 -11.10 1.77
N ALA A 144 -25.95 -10.63 0.58
CA ALA A 144 -24.57 -10.59 0.13
C ALA A 144 -23.73 -9.87 1.20
N PRO A 145 -22.54 -10.39 1.54
CA PRO A 145 -21.73 -9.79 2.59
C PRO A 145 -21.45 -8.32 2.23
N PRO A 146 -21.51 -7.41 3.21
CA PRO A 146 -21.28 -5.99 2.97
C PRO A 146 -19.87 -5.82 2.40
N VAL A 147 -19.78 -5.35 1.15
CA VAL A 147 -18.51 -5.01 0.50
C VAL A 147 -18.02 -3.69 1.10
N TYR A 148 -16.82 -3.70 1.67
CA TYR A 148 -16.17 -2.46 2.13
C TYR A 148 -16.01 -1.49 0.95
N ARG A 149 -16.44 -0.24 1.15
CA ARG A 149 -16.37 0.83 0.14
C ARG A 149 -15.44 1.98 0.53
N GLY A 150 -14.77 1.88 1.68
CA GLY A 150 -13.79 2.88 2.10
C GLY A 150 -12.43 2.65 1.46
N ASP A 151 -11.50 3.55 1.73
CA ASP A 151 -10.13 3.39 1.27
C ASP A 151 -9.43 2.28 2.06
N ALA A 152 -8.70 1.43 1.35
CA ALA A 152 -7.82 0.45 1.97
C ALA A 152 -6.60 1.12 2.62
N PRO A 153 -5.94 0.47 3.58
CA PRO A 153 -4.64 0.90 4.09
C PRO A 153 -3.64 1.23 2.98
N SER A 154 -2.86 2.29 3.15
CA SER A 154 -1.80 2.68 2.21
C SER A 154 -0.69 1.63 2.09
N VAL A 155 -0.50 0.82 3.13
CA VAL A 155 0.42 -0.33 3.13
C VAL A 155 -0.41 -1.61 3.06
N PRO A 156 -0.25 -2.44 2.01
CA PRO A 156 -0.97 -3.70 1.88
C PRO A 156 -0.78 -4.59 3.11
N CYS A 157 -1.88 -5.05 3.68
CA CYS A 157 -1.90 -5.93 4.85
C CYS A 157 -3.25 -6.68 4.95
N ASN A 158 -3.27 -7.74 5.77
CA ASN A 158 -4.45 -8.57 5.98
C ASN A 158 -5.25 -8.14 7.22
N PHE A 159 -4.63 -7.48 8.18
CA PHE A 159 -5.30 -6.77 9.27
C PHE A 159 -4.55 -5.49 9.59
N SER A 160 -5.28 -4.39 9.79
CA SER A 160 -4.74 -3.09 10.17
C SER A 160 -5.63 -2.43 11.21
N VAL A 161 -5.01 -1.88 12.25
CA VAL A 161 -5.63 -0.86 13.11
C VAL A 161 -4.83 0.40 12.96
N GLU A 162 -5.47 1.46 12.49
CA GLU A 162 -4.83 2.75 12.19
C GLU A 162 -5.40 3.85 13.07
N LEU A 163 -4.57 4.83 13.37
CA LEU A 163 -4.96 6.05 14.06
C LEU A 163 -4.26 7.25 13.43
N ALA A 164 -5.04 8.23 13.01
CA ALA A 164 -4.59 9.44 12.36
C ALA A 164 -5.09 10.70 13.08
N TRP A 165 -4.27 11.74 13.07
CA TRP A 165 -4.57 13.07 13.58
C TRP A 165 -4.19 14.13 12.56
N GLU A 166 -4.48 15.39 12.85
CA GLU A 166 -4.36 16.48 11.86
C GLU A 166 -2.95 17.07 11.78
N ASP A 167 -2.28 17.22 12.92
CA ASP A 167 -1.07 18.05 13.00
C ASP A 167 0.18 17.23 13.37
N LEU A 168 1.23 17.34 12.56
CA LEU A 168 2.54 16.71 12.82
C LEU A 168 3.19 17.16 14.13
N LYS A 169 2.73 18.29 14.70
CA LYS A 169 3.23 18.83 15.97
C LYS A 169 2.54 18.24 17.20
N ASP A 170 1.50 17.45 17.01
CA ASP A 170 0.87 16.67 18.07
C ASP A 170 1.45 15.25 18.07
N ASN A 171 1.79 14.75 19.25
CA ASN A 171 2.38 13.42 19.41
C ASN A 171 1.34 12.45 19.99
N VAL A 172 0.86 11.54 19.15
CA VAL A 172 -0.16 10.55 19.50
C VAL A 172 0.38 9.15 19.28
N ASP A 173 0.44 8.35 20.33
CA ASP A 173 0.85 6.94 20.20
C ASP A 173 -0.36 6.02 20.12
N LEU A 174 -0.30 5.03 19.23
CA LEU A 174 -1.24 3.92 19.13
C LEU A 174 -0.68 2.69 19.85
N PHE A 175 -1.55 2.02 20.61
CA PHE A 175 -1.26 0.74 21.24
C PHE A 175 -2.34 -0.27 20.86
N LEU A 176 -1.91 -1.41 20.34
CA LEU A 176 -2.79 -2.56 20.13
C LEU A 176 -2.36 -3.67 21.07
N CYS A 177 -3.25 -4.06 21.98
CA CYS A 177 -2.96 -5.04 23.02
C CYS A 177 -3.78 -6.32 22.84
N LYS A 178 -3.19 -7.46 23.15
CA LYS A 178 -3.83 -8.79 23.21
C LYS A 178 -3.40 -9.47 24.50
N GLY A 179 -4.34 -9.63 25.43
CA GLY A 179 -4.00 -9.95 26.83
C GLY A 179 -3.07 -8.88 27.41
N ASP A 180 -1.97 -9.30 28.03
CA ASP A 180 -0.99 -8.41 28.66
C ASP A 180 0.09 -7.86 27.71
N ASN A 181 0.11 -8.35 26.45
CA ASN A 181 1.09 -7.91 25.46
C ASN A 181 0.52 -6.77 24.60
N CYS A 182 1.36 -5.79 24.27
CA CYS A 182 0.99 -4.68 23.40
C CYS A 182 2.07 -4.41 22.35
N VAL A 183 1.63 -4.02 21.16
CA VAL A 183 2.48 -3.49 20.08
C VAL A 183 2.27 -1.99 19.97
N TYR A 184 3.38 -1.25 19.93
CA TYR A 184 3.44 0.23 19.86
C TYR A 184 4.87 0.68 19.49
N GLY A 185 5.12 1.99 19.36
CA GLY A 185 6.42 2.50 18.90
C GLY A 185 7.66 2.04 19.68
N GLY A 186 7.52 1.77 20.99
CA GLY A 186 8.60 1.23 21.83
C GLY A 186 8.72 -0.30 21.78
N ARG A 187 7.67 -1.03 21.40
CA ARG A 187 7.64 -2.49 21.22
C ARG A 187 7.04 -2.80 19.87
N LYS A 188 7.88 -2.70 18.83
CA LYS A 188 7.44 -2.61 17.45
C LYS A 188 6.88 -3.91 16.85
N ARG A 189 7.13 -5.05 17.46
CA ARG A 189 6.68 -6.34 16.92
C ARG A 189 6.36 -7.30 18.05
N ASP A 190 5.24 -8.00 17.88
CA ASP A 190 4.89 -9.17 18.66
C ASP A 190 4.23 -10.19 17.75
N ARG A 191 4.72 -11.44 17.75
CA ARG A 191 4.23 -12.48 16.85
C ARG A 191 2.76 -12.84 17.05
N SER A 192 2.18 -12.53 18.22
CA SER A 192 0.78 -12.80 18.53
C SER A 192 -0.16 -11.63 18.19
N ILE A 193 0.39 -10.48 17.79
CA ILE A 193 -0.37 -9.24 17.55
C ILE A 193 -0.10 -8.66 16.17
N GLY A 194 1.16 -8.50 15.78
CA GLY A 194 1.53 -7.86 14.52
C GLY A 194 2.74 -6.93 14.67
N GLU A 195 2.86 -6.01 13.73
CA GLU A 195 3.97 -5.08 13.58
C GLU A 195 3.46 -3.64 13.65
N TRP A 196 4.07 -2.84 14.51
CA TRP A 196 3.87 -1.41 14.54
C TRP A 196 4.54 -0.80 13.33
N ASP A 197 3.78 -0.01 12.60
CA ASP A 197 4.22 0.72 11.45
C ASP A 197 3.81 2.18 11.62
N SER A 198 4.80 3.05 11.52
CA SER A 198 4.61 4.47 11.78
C SER A 198 5.41 5.28 10.80
N GLY A 199 4.72 6.23 10.20
CA GLY A 199 5.39 7.27 9.46
C GLY A 199 6.13 8.25 10.38
N LYS A 200 6.03 8.19 11.72
CA LYS A 200 6.81 9.08 12.62
C LYS A 200 8.32 8.84 12.57
N SER A 201 8.79 7.75 11.99
CA SER A 201 10.22 7.43 11.97
C SER A 201 10.99 8.32 10.97
N ARG A 202 12.05 8.99 11.44
CA ARG A 202 12.91 9.84 10.59
C ARG A 202 13.74 8.96 9.66
N ASN A 203 13.24 8.65 8.47
CA ASN A 203 14.07 8.14 7.39
C ASN A 203 14.90 9.30 6.79
N ARG A 204 16.01 9.62 7.46
CA ARG A 204 16.99 10.63 7.02
C ARG A 204 17.70 10.29 5.70
N LEU A 205 17.50 9.09 5.15
CA LEU A 205 18.20 8.61 3.97
C LEU A 205 17.95 9.47 2.72
N PHE A 206 16.83 10.21 2.65
CA PHE A 206 16.45 11.03 1.50
C PHE A 206 16.27 12.53 1.82
N GLY A 207 16.83 13.03 2.92
CA GLY A 207 16.88 14.47 3.23
C GLY A 207 15.55 15.15 3.60
N ASN A 208 14.41 14.49 3.42
CA ASN A 208 13.08 15.02 3.74
C ASN A 208 12.53 14.42 5.04
N ASP A 209 11.79 15.24 5.80
CA ASP A 209 11.06 14.80 6.98
C ASP A 209 9.81 14.02 6.55
N LEU A 210 9.92 12.70 6.47
CA LEU A 210 8.83 11.78 6.08
C LEU A 210 7.86 11.49 7.23
N ARG A 211 7.87 12.32 8.29
CA ARG A 211 6.93 12.17 9.40
C ARG A 211 5.49 12.25 8.90
N THR A 212 4.65 11.32 9.35
CA THR A 212 3.20 11.35 9.09
C THR A 212 2.43 11.55 10.38
N THR A 213 1.19 11.99 10.25
CA THR A 213 0.23 12.11 11.36
C THR A 213 -0.58 10.83 11.55
N GLN A 214 0.05 9.68 11.34
CA GLN A 214 -0.59 8.38 11.39
C GLN A 214 0.32 7.32 12.02
N GLU A 215 -0.25 6.50 12.90
CA GLU A 215 0.32 5.23 13.33
C GLU A 215 -0.61 4.07 12.97
N ALA A 216 -0.03 2.89 12.80
CA ALA A 216 -0.78 1.67 12.58
C ALA A 216 -0.12 0.47 13.26
N VAL A 217 -0.91 -0.55 13.54
CA VAL A 217 -0.44 -1.91 13.83
C VAL A 217 -1.02 -2.84 12.79
N ARG A 218 -0.15 -3.58 12.10
CA ARG A 218 -0.47 -4.37 10.91
C ARG A 218 -0.10 -5.84 11.06
N GLN A 219 -0.86 -6.70 10.41
CA GLN A 219 -0.52 -8.09 10.16
C GLN A 219 -0.46 -8.29 8.65
N PHE A 220 0.72 -8.67 8.13
CA PHE A 220 0.96 -8.75 6.70
C PHE A 220 0.60 -10.12 6.12
N ASP A 221 1.00 -11.20 6.82
CA ASP A 221 0.91 -12.56 6.29
C ASP A 221 -0.48 -13.19 6.48
N GLU A 222 -0.92 -13.34 7.72
CA GLU A 222 -2.21 -13.96 8.05
C GLU A 222 -2.91 -13.15 9.14
N ILE A 223 -4.24 -13.22 9.17
CA ILE A 223 -5.04 -12.64 10.24
C ILE A 223 -4.88 -13.52 11.48
N ILE A 224 -4.29 -12.94 12.52
CA ILE A 224 -4.20 -13.58 13.83
C ILE A 224 -5.52 -13.32 14.56
N PRO A 225 -6.34 -14.36 14.83
CA PRO A 225 -7.62 -14.18 15.52
C PRO A 225 -7.42 -13.86 17.01
N GLY A 226 -8.38 -13.17 17.59
CA GLY A 226 -8.43 -12.93 19.03
C GLY A 226 -9.14 -11.64 19.41
N GLU A 227 -9.17 -11.38 20.72
CA GLU A 227 -9.64 -10.12 21.27
C GLU A 227 -8.46 -9.16 21.44
N TYR A 228 -8.63 -7.97 20.89
CA TYR A 228 -7.66 -6.89 20.97
C TYR A 228 -8.29 -5.69 21.65
N THR A 229 -7.48 -5.00 22.44
CA THR A 229 -7.85 -3.70 23.00
C THR A 229 -7.03 -2.60 22.35
N ILE A 230 -7.71 -1.56 21.89
CA ILE A 230 -7.11 -0.41 21.22
C ILE A 230 -7.00 0.72 22.24
N TYR A 231 -5.79 1.21 22.47
CA TYR A 231 -5.54 2.41 23.25
C TYR A 231 -4.82 3.46 22.42
N ALA A 232 -5.01 4.72 22.80
CA ALA A 232 -4.22 5.82 22.28
C ALA A 232 -3.74 6.72 23.42
N HIS A 233 -2.64 7.42 23.19
CA HIS A 233 -2.07 8.36 24.16
C HIS A 233 -1.66 9.65 23.46
N PHE A 234 -2.36 10.74 23.75
CA PHE A 234 -1.93 12.07 23.34
C PHE A 234 -0.94 12.60 24.39
N LYS A 235 0.34 12.63 24.00
CA LYS A 235 1.47 12.83 24.91
C LYS A 235 1.90 14.28 25.05
N GLU A 236 1.97 14.98 23.93
CA GLU A 236 2.49 16.34 23.86
C GLU A 236 1.93 17.04 22.62
N SER A 237 1.87 18.37 22.71
CA SER A 237 1.51 19.26 21.60
C SER A 237 2.40 20.48 21.64
N SER A 238 3.11 20.76 20.54
CA SER A 238 3.86 22.01 20.44
C SER A 238 2.97 23.25 20.24
N LYS A 239 1.64 23.05 20.12
CA LYS A 239 0.63 24.11 20.00
C LYS A 239 -0.16 24.32 21.31
N ASN A 240 0.28 23.71 22.41
CA ASN A 240 -0.39 23.78 23.71
C ASN A 240 -1.85 23.31 23.68
N ARG A 241 -2.19 22.37 22.79
CA ARG A 241 -3.52 21.77 22.75
C ARG A 241 -3.70 20.85 23.95
N THR A 242 -4.84 20.97 24.62
CA THR A 242 -5.23 20.10 25.75
C THR A 242 -6.06 18.90 25.31
N SER A 243 -6.55 18.90 24.07
CA SER A 243 -7.20 17.75 23.45
C SER A 243 -7.16 17.85 21.94
N ILE A 244 -7.29 16.71 21.25
CA ILE A 244 -7.33 16.65 19.78
C ILE A 244 -8.31 15.60 19.27
N PRO A 245 -8.96 15.83 18.11
CA PRO A 245 -9.70 14.78 17.43
C PRO A 245 -8.73 13.79 16.77
N VAL A 246 -9.01 12.51 16.91
CA VAL A 246 -8.35 11.43 16.17
C VAL A 246 -9.36 10.63 15.38
N ARG A 247 -8.92 10.11 14.23
CA ARG A 247 -9.70 9.23 13.35
C ARG A 247 -8.99 7.89 13.28
N GLY A 248 -9.72 6.80 13.41
CA GLY A 248 -9.15 5.47 13.31
C GLY A 248 -9.89 4.62 12.30
N LEU A 249 -9.19 3.59 11.82
CA LEU A 249 -9.68 2.60 10.88
C LEU A 249 -9.33 1.21 11.42
N ILE A 250 -10.32 0.32 11.44
CA ILE A 250 -10.09 -1.12 11.59
C ILE A 250 -10.34 -1.73 10.23
N TYR A 251 -9.37 -2.46 9.70
CA TYR A 251 -9.44 -3.05 8.36
C TYR A 251 -8.98 -4.50 8.38
N THR A 252 -9.62 -5.34 7.57
CA THR A 252 -9.22 -6.72 7.33
C THR A 252 -9.37 -7.08 5.85
N LYS A 253 -8.46 -7.92 5.35
CA LYS A 253 -8.55 -8.58 4.06
C LYS A 253 -8.29 -10.07 4.24
N ASN A 254 -9.26 -10.89 3.90
CA ASN A 254 -9.12 -12.35 4.05
C ASN A 254 -8.40 -12.97 2.85
N ALA A 255 -8.11 -14.28 2.94
CA ALA A 255 -7.42 -15.03 1.88
C ALA A 255 -8.18 -15.07 0.54
N LYS A 256 -9.50 -14.82 0.53
CA LYS A 256 -10.31 -14.69 -0.69
C LYS A 256 -10.26 -13.29 -1.31
N GLY A 257 -9.55 -12.37 -0.67
CA GLY A 257 -9.48 -10.96 -1.06
C GLY A 257 -10.71 -10.15 -0.64
N GLU A 258 -11.58 -10.69 0.21
CA GLU A 258 -12.74 -9.95 0.72
C GLU A 258 -12.28 -8.94 1.78
N GLU A 259 -12.63 -7.69 1.56
CA GLU A 259 -12.22 -6.57 2.41
C GLU A 259 -13.36 -6.11 3.32
N ARG A 260 -13.02 -5.79 4.57
CA ARG A 260 -13.92 -5.20 5.56
C ARG A 260 -13.22 -4.05 6.25
N GLY A 261 -13.96 -3.00 6.56
CA GLY A 261 -13.41 -1.86 7.27
C GLY A 261 -14.46 -1.00 7.94
N GLU A 262 -14.09 -0.40 9.07
CA GLU A 262 -14.94 0.48 9.87
C GLU A 262 -14.11 1.66 10.36
N ASN A 263 -14.59 2.87 10.07
CA ASN A 263 -14.00 4.09 10.59
C ASN A 263 -14.62 4.45 11.95
N PHE A 264 -13.78 4.97 12.84
CA PHE A 264 -14.20 5.52 14.12
C PHE A 264 -13.47 6.84 14.42
N SER A 265 -14.00 7.61 15.35
CA SER A 265 -13.37 8.86 15.80
C SER A 265 -13.50 8.98 17.31
N LYS A 266 -12.54 9.69 17.91
CA LYS A 266 -12.55 10.01 19.34
C LYS A 266 -11.79 11.29 19.58
N THR A 267 -12.14 12.03 20.63
CA THR A 267 -11.32 13.15 21.10
C THR A 267 -10.40 12.63 22.20
N LEU A 268 -9.10 12.83 22.03
CA LEU A 268 -8.09 12.46 23.02
C LEU A 268 -7.74 13.67 23.89
N PRO A 269 -7.94 13.61 25.22
CA PRO A 269 -7.37 14.58 26.14
C PRO A 269 -5.85 14.38 26.25
N LEU A 270 -5.13 15.46 26.53
CA LEU A 270 -3.73 15.44 26.93
C LEU A 270 -3.69 14.92 28.38
N THR A 271 -3.13 13.73 28.58
CA THR A 271 -3.10 13.05 29.88
C THR A 271 -1.85 12.19 29.99
N GLU A 272 -1.45 11.81 31.20
CA GLU A 272 -0.37 10.83 31.42
C GLU A 272 -0.82 9.41 31.10
N ASP A 273 -2.13 9.14 31.19
CA ASP A 273 -2.71 7.81 31.03
C ASP A 273 -3.09 7.48 29.58
N ARG A 274 -3.12 6.19 29.26
CA ARG A 274 -3.64 5.71 27.98
C ARG A 274 -5.16 5.76 27.96
N VAL A 275 -5.73 6.27 26.88
CA VAL A 275 -7.18 6.33 26.67
C VAL A 275 -7.61 5.12 25.86
N MET A 276 -8.51 4.30 26.41
CA MET A 276 -9.10 3.17 25.69
C MET A 276 -10.05 3.69 24.59
N LEU A 277 -9.78 3.31 23.34
CA LEU A 277 -10.59 3.65 22.19
C LEU A 277 -11.74 2.64 22.00
N GLY A 278 -11.45 1.36 22.22
CA GLY A 278 -12.43 0.29 22.16
C GLY A 278 -11.79 -1.09 22.16
N ARG A 279 -12.61 -2.12 21.96
CA ARG A 279 -12.21 -3.52 21.84
C ARG A 279 -12.64 -4.09 20.50
N VAL A 280 -11.76 -4.84 19.85
CA VAL A 280 -12.05 -5.52 18.59
C VAL A 280 -11.82 -7.02 18.74
N THR A 281 -12.83 -7.81 18.39
CA THR A 281 -12.70 -9.27 18.32
C THR A 281 -12.60 -9.68 16.85
N VAL A 282 -11.46 -10.22 16.45
CA VAL A 282 -11.16 -10.59 15.06
C VAL A 282 -11.17 -12.11 14.92
N LYS A 283 -11.81 -12.61 13.86
CA LYS A 283 -11.85 -14.04 13.51
C LYS A 283 -10.90 -14.34 12.34
N VAL A 284 -10.60 -15.63 12.14
CA VAL A 284 -9.69 -16.12 11.09
C VAL A 284 -10.17 -15.75 9.68
N ASP A 285 -11.49 -15.67 9.47
CA ASP A 285 -12.10 -15.31 8.18
C ASP A 285 -12.05 -13.80 7.87
N GLY A 286 -11.44 -13.00 8.74
CA GLY A 286 -11.40 -11.54 8.67
C GLY A 286 -12.67 -10.87 9.14
N SER A 287 -13.70 -11.60 9.57
CA SER A 287 -14.83 -10.97 10.25
C SER A 287 -14.40 -10.44 11.63
N TYR A 288 -14.95 -9.30 12.02
CA TYR A 288 -14.70 -8.74 13.34
C TYR A 288 -15.92 -8.03 13.91
N THR A 289 -15.89 -7.83 15.23
CA THR A 289 -16.80 -6.95 15.95
C THR A 289 -16.01 -5.88 16.68
N PHE A 290 -16.44 -4.63 16.59
CA PHE A 290 -15.81 -3.51 17.29
C PHE A 290 -16.78 -2.89 18.30
N THR A 291 -16.35 -2.76 19.54
CA THR A 291 -17.10 -2.12 20.62
C THR A 291 -16.37 -0.86 21.07
N ARG A 292 -16.98 0.29 20.78
CA ARG A 292 -16.47 1.62 21.14
C ARG A 292 -16.67 1.88 22.64
N LYS A 293 -15.77 2.65 23.25
CA LYS A 293 -15.90 3.17 24.62
C LYS A 293 -16.17 4.66 24.62
#